data_AF-A0A183SNW4-F1
#
_entry.id   AF-A0A183SNW4-F1
#
_cell.length_a   1.000
_cell.length_b   1.000
_cell.length_c   1.000
_cell.angle_alpha   90.00
_cell.angle_beta   90.00
_cell.angle_gamma   90.00
#
_symmetry.space_group_name_H-M   'P 1'
#
loop_
_entity.id
_entity.type
_entity.pdbx_description
1 polymer ?
#
loop_
_entity_poly.entity_id
_entity_poly.type
_entity_poly.pdbx_seq_one_letter_code
_entity_poly.pdbx_strand_id
1 'polypeptide(L)' 'MIFARILLNCLNGHLKQGLLPERQCGFRRHRGTTDMIFAARQLQKKCPEMRNHLYINFFDPTKAFDTVIRDGLKSHA' A
#
# COMPACT_ATOMS: atom_id res chain seq x y z
N MET A 1 4.00 -7.17 23.50
CA MET A 1 3.92 -5.92 22.70
C MET A 1 5.29 -5.33 22.36
N ILE A 2 6.29 -5.41 23.25
CA ILE A 2 7.65 -4.89 23.00
C ILE A 2 8.34 -5.63 21.84
N PHE A 3 8.31 -6.97 21.84
CA PHE A 3 8.95 -7.78 20.79
C PHE A 3 8.40 -7.49 19.38
N ALA A 4 7.08 -7.39 19.23
CA ALA A 4 6.45 -7.03 17.95
C ALA A 4 6.89 -5.65 17.46
N ARG A 5 7.10 -4.68 18.37
CA ARG A 5 7.58 -3.34 18.03
C ARG A 5 9.04 -3.34 17.59
N ILE A 6 9.88 -4.16 18.22
CA ILE A 6 11.29 -4.36 17.82
C ILE A 6 11.35 -4.98 16.42
N LEU A 7 10.62 -6.08 16.20
CA LEU A 7 10.50 -6.73 14.88
C LEU A 7 10.03 -5.76 13.80
N LEU A 8 8.97 -4.99 14.08
CA LEU A 8 8.45 -3.99 13.14
C LEU A 8 9.51 -2.94 12.78
N ASN A 9 10.30 -2.48 13.76
CA ASN A 9 11.35 -1.50 13.52
C ASN A 9 12.47 -2.07 12.64
N CYS A 10 12.87 -3.34 12.86
CA CYS A 10 13.83 -4.03 12.00
C CYS A 10 13.31 -4.16 10.56
N LEU A 11 12.07 -4.67 10.41
CA LEU A 11 11.46 -4.88 9.09
C LEU A 11 11.25 -3.57 8.33
N ASN A 12 10.91 -2.48 9.03
CA ASN A 12 10.67 -1.18 8.41
C ASN A 12 11.88 -0.63 7.63
N GLY A 13 13.11 -0.98 8.00
CA GLY A 13 14.30 -0.61 7.23
C GLY A 13 14.28 -1.26 5.85
N HIS A 14 14.10 -2.58 5.81
CA HIS A 14 14.09 -3.38 4.59
C HIS A 14 12.86 -3.10 3.70
N LEU A 15 11.67 -2.99 4.31
CA LEU A 15 10.43 -2.75 3.57
C LEU A 15 10.44 -1.42 2.80
N LYS A 16 11.11 -0.40 3.34
CA LYS A 16 11.23 0.91 2.71
C LYS A 16 12.26 0.95 1.57
N GLN A 17 13.24 0.06 1.56
CA GLN A 17 14.37 0.06 0.61
C GLN A 17 14.05 -0.59 -0.75
N GLY A 18 12.78 -0.83 -1.09
CA GLY A 18 12.39 -1.26 -2.44
C GLY A 18 11.29 -2.31 -2.52
N LEU A 19 10.91 -2.91 -1.39
CA LEU A 19 9.82 -3.89 -1.32
C LEU A 19 8.44 -3.25 -1.49
N LEU A 20 8.22 -2.08 -0.90
CA LEU A 20 6.93 -1.39 -1.00
C LEU A 20 6.89 -0.45 -2.22
N PRO A 21 5.91 -0.61 -3.13
CA PRO A 21 5.76 0.30 -4.25
C PRO A 21 5.41 1.71 -3.76
N GLU A 22 5.80 2.75 -4.51
CA GLU A 22 5.55 4.15 -4.16
C GLU A 22 4.05 4.43 -3.92
N ARG A 23 3.19 3.80 -4.73
CA ARG A 23 1.74 3.94 -4.66
C ARG A 23 1.14 3.46 -3.33
N GLN A 24 1.80 2.54 -2.62
CA GLN A 24 1.34 2.06 -1.32
C GLN A 24 1.52 3.16 -0.28
N CYS A 25 0.42 3.66 0.29
CA CYS A 25 0.46 4.66 1.37
C CYS A 25 0.09 4.06 2.75
N GLY A 26 -0.79 3.06 2.78
CA GLY A 26 -1.21 2.40 4.02
C GLY A 26 -0.04 1.78 4.77
N PHE A 27 -0.07 1.88 6.11
CA PHE A 27 0.95 1.35 7.02
C PHE A 27 2.39 1.87 6.79
N ARG A 28 2.56 3.01 6.09
CA ARG A 28 3.88 3.64 5.90
C ARG A 28 3.98 4.94 6.68
N ARG A 29 5.15 5.15 7.29
CA ARG A 29 5.46 6.42 7.96
C ARG A 29 5.45 7.56 6.93
N HIS A 30 4.81 8.68 7.28
CA HIS A 30 4.69 9.89 6.45
C HIS A 30 3.83 9.76 5.19
N ARG A 31 3.10 8.65 5.01
CA ARG A 31 2.13 8.50 3.93
C ARG A 31 0.77 8.16 4.54
N GLY A 32 -0.30 8.65 3.92
CA GLY A 32 -1.66 8.42 4.43
C GLY A 32 -2.72 8.44 3.36
N THR A 33 -3.97 8.25 3.79
CA THR A 33 -5.14 8.22 2.90
C THR A 33 -5.29 9.52 2.10
N THR A 34 -4.91 10.67 2.67
CA THR A 34 -4.93 11.97 1.99
C THR A 34 -4.03 11.98 0.75
N ASP A 35 -2.85 11.34 0.79
CA ASP A 35 -1.95 11.28 -0.36
C ASP A 35 -2.58 10.47 -1.51
N MET A 36 -3.20 9.34 -1.19
CA MET A 36 -3.92 8.52 -2.18
C MET A 36 -5.13 9.23 -2.78
N ILE A 37 -5.92 9.93 -1.95
CA ILE A 37 -7.06 10.73 -2.43
C ILE A 37 -6.56 11.85 -3.34
N PHE A 38 -5.47 12.52 -2.97
CA PHE A 38 -4.86 13.55 -3.80
C PHE A 38 -4.44 12.99 -5.16
N ALA A 39 -3.69 11.88 -5.18
CA ALA A 39 -3.26 11.22 -6.41
C ALA A 39 -4.46 10.77 -7.29
N ALA A 40 -5.49 10.18 -6.69
CA ALA A 40 -6.69 9.77 -7.41
C ALA A 40 -7.41 10.98 -8.03
N ARG A 41 -7.52 12.10 -7.31
CA ARG A 41 -8.10 13.35 -7.83
C ARG A 41 -7.28 13.94 -8.98
N GLN A 42 -5.95 13.86 -8.90
CA GLN A 42 -5.08 14.29 -10.01
C GLN A 42 -5.34 13.47 -11.27
N LEU A 43 -5.44 12.13 -11.14
CA LEU A 43 -5.77 11.26 -12.27
C LEU A 43 -7.17 11.57 -12.84
N GLN A 44 -8.17 11.74 -12.00
CA GLN A 44 -9.53 12.11 -12.41
C GLN A 44 -9.58 13.42 -13.20
N LYS A 45 -8.80 14.42 -12.81
CA LYS A 45 -8.72 15.69 -13.53
C LYS A 45 -7.93 15.59 -14.84
N LYS A 46 -6.83 14.82 -14.84
CA LYS A 46 -5.91 14.77 -15.98
C LYS A 46 -6.42 13.93 -17.15
N CYS A 47 -7.20 12.88 -16.88
CA CYS A 47 -7.71 12.00 -17.94
C CYS A 47 -8.60 12.72 -18.97
N PRO A 48 -9.59 13.55 -18.56
CA PRO A 48 -10.37 14.36 -19.51
C PRO A 48 -9.51 15.33 -20.32
N GLU A 49 -8.51 15.99 -19.71
CA GLU A 49 -7.59 16.89 -20.41
C GLU A 49 -6.83 16.16 -21.54
N MET A 50 -6.48 14.89 -21.33
CA MET A 50 -5.79 14.06 -22.32
C MET A 50 -6.73 13.29 -23.25
N ARG A 51 -8.05 13.55 -23.20
CA ARG A 51 -9.09 12.84 -23.96
C ARG A 51 -9.09 11.32 -23.74
N ASN A 52 -8.68 10.88 -22.56
CA ASN A 52 -8.66 9.48 -22.16
C ASN A 52 -9.80 9.18 -21.20
N HIS A 53 -10.41 8.01 -21.34
CA HIS A 53 -11.37 7.50 -20.37
C HIS A 53 -10.64 6.99 -19.13
N LEU A 54 -11.15 7.33 -17.94
CA LEU A 54 -10.66 6.81 -16.67
C LEU A 54 -11.71 5.89 -16.04
N TYR A 55 -11.29 4.69 -15.66
CA TYR A 55 -12.08 3.76 -14.86
C TYR A 55 -11.34 3.50 -13.55
N ILE A 56 -12.07 3.56 -12.43
CA ILE A 56 -11.52 3.31 -11.09
C ILE A 56 -12.25 2.10 -10.52
N ASN A 57 -11.50 1.05 -10.20
CA ASN A 57 -12.02 -0.13 -9.52
C ASN A 57 -11.67 -0.07 -8.03
N PHE A 58 -12.66 -0.30 -7.16
CA PHE A 58 -12.46 -0.38 -5.72
C PHE A 58 -12.44 -1.86 -5.32
N PHE A 59 -11.32 -2.29 -4.74
CA PHE A 59 -11.12 -3.66 -4.29
C PHE A 59 -10.83 -3.67 -2.80
N ASP A 60 -11.65 -4.41 -2.04
CA ASP A 60 -11.48 -4.62 -0.61
C ASP A 60 -11.51 -6.13 -0.29
N PRO A 61 -10.37 -6.73 0.10
CA PRO A 61 -10.32 -8.15 0.44
C PRO A 61 -11.09 -8.45 1.73
N THR A 62 -12.03 -9.39 1.66
CA THR A 62 -12.71 -9.88 2.86
C THR A 62 -11.73 -10.55 3.81
N LYS A 63 -11.71 -10.12 5.08
CA LYS A 63 -10.84 -10.68 6.14
C LYS A 63 -9.36 -10.75 5.74
N ALA A 64 -8.82 -9.65 5.21
CA ALA A 64 -7.46 -9.56 4.67
C ALA A 64 -6.35 -10.12 5.59
N PHE A 65 -6.51 -10.03 6.92
CA PHE A 65 -5.52 -10.58 7.87
C PHE A 65 -5.72 -12.07 8.19
N ASP A 66 -6.95 -12.58 8.10
CA ASP A 66 -7.25 -13.98 8.40
C ASP A 66 -6.92 -14.90 7.21
N THR A 67 -6.91 -14.35 6.00
CA THR A 67 -6.73 -15.10 4.74
C THR A 67 -5.27 -15.15 4.26
N VAL A 68 -4.33 -14.58 5.02
CA VAL A 68 -2.89 -14.62 4.65
C VAL A 68 -2.36 -16.05 4.69
N ILE A 69 -1.89 -16.56 3.55
CA ILE A 69 -1.29 -17.89 3.43
C ILE A 69 0.11 -17.87 4.10
N ARG A 70 0.27 -18.67 5.16
CA ARG A 70 1.50 -18.66 5.99
C ARG A 70 2.76 -19.07 5.24
N ASP A 71 2.66 -20.05 4.35
CA ASP A 71 3.81 -20.52 3.57
C ASP A 71 4.24 -19.48 2.53
N GLY A 72 3.27 -18.84 1.87
CA GLY A 72 3.54 -17.71 0.96
C GLY A 72 4.09 -16.47 1.66
N LEU A 73 3.73 -16.23 2.92
CA LEU A 73 4.31 -15.12 3.69
C LEU A 73 5.79 -15.35 4.02
N LYS A 74 6.22 -16.60 4.16
CA LYS A 74 7.59 -16.97 4.53
C LYS A 74 8.50 -17.26 3.33
N SER A 75 7.96 -17.33 2.12
CA SER A 75 8.67 -17.83 0.94
C SER A 75 9.76 -16.90 0.37
N HIS A 76 9.91 -15.69 0.92
CA HIS A 76 10.90 -14.70 0.49
C HIS A 76 11.82 -14.23 1.64
N ALA A 77 11.87 -15.00 2.72
CA ALA A 77 12.82 -14.80 3.84
C ALA A 77 14.15 -15.51 3.58
#